data_AF-A1D177-F1
#
_entry.id   AF-A1D177-F1
#
_cell.length_a   1.000
_cell.length_b   1.000
_cell.length_c   1.000
_cell.angle_alpha   90.00
_cell.angle_beta   90.00
_cell.angle_gamma   90.00
#
_symmetry.space_group_name_H-M   'P 1'
#
loop_
_entity.id
_entity.type
_entity.pdbx_description
1 polymer ?
#
loop_
_entity_poly.entity_id
_entity_poly.type
_entity_poly.pdbx_seq_one_letter_code
_entity_poly.pdbx_strand_id
1 'polypeptide(L)'
;MQKSDHHQWPSNLRFGSKKGWCLHVMTADAWNISYKAAVEGIVLLKNDGTLPLAKSVRSVALIGPWMMGGGQVDSSSLKSNKNTIITGKRAPAGRLVVTQYPAEYATQFPATDMNLRPLGNNPGQTYMWYTGTPVYEFGHGLFYTTFSASLTGTGKNKTSFNIQDLLTQPHPGFANVEQMPFLNFTVKIANTGKVASDYTAMLFANTTAGPAPYPNKWLVGFDRLSRLGPHSSKTMTIPVTIDSVARTDEAGNRVLYPGKYELALNNERSVVLRFGLTGREAVIFRWPVEEQQISSA
;
A
#
# COMPACT_ATOMS: atom_id res chain seq x y z
N MET A 1 -20.41 -24.50 49.38
CA MET A 1 -19.22 -23.63 49.21
C MET A 1 -19.25 -23.07 47.79
N GLN A 2 -19.14 -21.74 47.65
CA GLN A 2 -19.19 -20.91 46.43
C GLN A 2 -20.55 -20.70 45.71
N LYS A 3 -20.98 -19.43 45.70
CA LYS A 3 -21.65 -18.64 44.63
C LYS A 3 -21.69 -17.17 45.10
N SER A 4 -20.89 -16.28 44.51
CA SER A 4 -21.24 -15.30 43.46
C SER A 4 -21.90 -14.03 44.00
N ASP A 5 -21.14 -12.94 44.09
CA ASP A 5 -21.68 -11.59 44.29
C ASP A 5 -21.23 -10.65 43.17
N HIS A 6 -22.22 -10.11 42.47
CA HIS A 6 -22.12 -9.07 41.47
C HIS A 6 -21.79 -7.73 42.14
N HIS A 7 -20.72 -7.07 41.73
CA HIS A 7 -20.45 -5.69 42.14
C HIS A 7 -21.11 -4.71 41.16
N GLN A 8 -22.04 -3.92 41.69
CA GLN A 8 -22.77 -2.85 40.99
C GLN A 8 -21.85 -1.69 40.62
N TRP A 9 -22.11 -1.09 39.46
CA TRP A 9 -21.47 0.17 39.03
C TRP A 9 -22.06 1.37 39.79
N PRO A 10 -21.26 2.36 40.22
CA PRO A 10 -21.76 3.53 40.92
C PRO A 10 -22.52 4.48 39.97
N SER A 11 -23.69 4.94 40.44
CA SER A 11 -24.74 5.64 39.69
C SER A 11 -24.54 7.15 39.51
N ASN A 12 -23.29 7.63 39.52
CA ASN A 12 -22.97 9.06 39.52
C ASN A 12 -22.14 9.56 38.32
N LEU A 13 -22.05 8.80 37.22
CA LEU A 13 -21.53 9.32 35.96
C LEU A 13 -22.58 10.19 35.25
N ARG A 14 -22.66 11.47 35.64
CA ARG A 14 -23.39 12.49 34.88
C ARG A 14 -22.61 12.86 33.63
N PHE A 15 -23.08 12.36 32.49
CA PHE A 15 -22.68 12.86 31.17
C PHE A 15 -23.28 14.26 30.93
N GLY A 16 -22.39 15.24 30.70
CA GLY A 16 -22.67 16.44 29.92
C GLY A 16 -23.18 17.69 30.65
N SER A 17 -22.30 18.66 30.88
CA SER A 17 -22.66 20.08 30.78
C SER A 17 -21.48 20.91 30.26
N LYS A 18 -21.69 21.59 29.14
CA LYS A 18 -20.74 22.54 28.52
C LYS A 18 -20.35 23.64 29.51
N LYS A 19 -19.08 23.66 29.93
CA LYS A 19 -18.22 24.84 30.22
C LYS A 19 -16.90 24.33 30.81
N GLY A 20 -15.79 24.53 30.10
CA GLY A 20 -14.42 24.27 30.61
C GLY A 20 -13.66 23.12 29.94
N TRP A 21 -13.48 23.16 28.63
CA TRP A 21 -12.73 22.13 27.87
C TRP A 21 -11.24 22.44 27.65
N CYS A 22 -10.59 23.25 28.50
CA CYS A 22 -9.20 23.68 28.23
C CYS A 22 -8.15 23.40 29.32
N LEU A 23 -8.46 22.73 30.44
CA LEU A 23 -7.47 22.61 31.53
C LEU A 23 -7.24 21.20 32.11
N HIS A 24 -7.91 20.15 31.64
CA HIS A 24 -7.70 18.78 32.15
C HIS A 24 -7.03 17.80 31.18
N VAL A 25 -6.85 18.16 29.90
CA VAL A 25 -6.26 17.25 28.89
C VAL A 25 -4.78 17.55 28.64
N MET A 26 -4.30 18.74 29.00
CA MET A 26 -2.89 19.16 28.84
C MET A 26 -2.24 19.53 30.18
N THR A 27 -2.58 18.82 31.25
CA THR A 27 -1.79 18.90 32.49
C THR A 27 -0.39 18.34 32.24
N ALA A 28 0.64 18.92 32.85
CA ALA A 28 2.02 18.42 32.75
C ALA A 28 2.12 16.92 33.07
N ASP A 29 1.32 16.44 34.02
CA ASP A 29 1.25 15.02 34.40
C ASP A 29 0.68 14.13 33.29
N ALA A 30 -0.37 14.56 32.59
CA ALA A 30 -0.92 13.83 31.44
C ALA A 30 0.09 13.79 30.29
N TRP A 31 0.80 14.91 30.04
CA TRP A 31 1.86 14.96 29.04
C TRP A 31 3.04 14.06 29.43
N ASN A 32 3.42 14.02 30.71
CA ASN A 32 4.51 13.19 31.20
C ASN A 32 4.13 11.69 31.21
N ILE A 33 2.87 11.35 31.48
CA ILE A 33 2.35 9.98 31.37
C ILE A 33 2.25 9.54 29.91
N SER A 34 1.80 10.40 28.99
CA SER A 34 1.78 10.10 27.56
C SER A 34 3.19 10.03 26.96
N TYR A 35 4.11 10.90 27.39
CA TYR A 35 5.53 10.85 27.02
C TYR A 35 6.17 9.58 27.57
N LYS A 36 5.94 9.24 28.85
CA LYS A 36 6.42 8.00 29.46
C LYS A 36 5.80 6.77 28.81
N ALA A 37 4.51 6.80 28.47
CA ALA A 37 3.83 5.73 27.72
C ALA A 37 4.24 5.66 26.25
N ALA A 38 4.80 6.72 25.65
CA ALA A 38 5.37 6.72 24.30
C ALA A 38 6.83 6.26 24.30
N VAL A 39 7.60 6.63 25.33
CA VAL A 39 8.99 6.20 25.57
C VAL A 39 9.03 4.72 25.98
N GLU A 40 8.14 4.31 26.90
CA GLU A 40 7.87 2.90 27.22
C GLU A 40 7.01 2.24 26.13
N GLY A 41 6.41 3.06 25.25
CA GLY A 41 5.53 2.79 24.11
C GLY A 41 6.18 2.20 22.87
N ILE A 42 7.51 2.08 22.85
CA ILE A 42 8.16 1.01 22.08
C ILE A 42 7.87 -0.30 22.84
N VAL A 43 6.58 -0.62 22.92
CA VAL A 43 6.08 -1.83 23.55
C VAL A 43 6.20 -2.92 22.51
N LEU A 44 7.19 -3.78 22.76
CA LEU A 44 7.20 -5.14 22.32
C LEU A 44 5.85 -5.78 22.74
N LEU A 45 4.91 -5.92 21.80
CA LEU A 45 3.52 -6.35 22.06
C LEU A 45 3.40 -7.70 22.79
N LYS A 46 4.48 -8.47 22.89
CA LYS A 46 4.57 -9.70 23.69
C LYS A 46 6.03 -10.09 23.94
N ASN A 47 6.44 -10.16 25.20
CA ASN A 47 7.72 -10.77 25.63
C ASN A 47 7.41 -12.08 26.38
N ASP A 48 7.81 -13.22 25.83
CA ASP A 48 7.57 -14.55 26.41
C ASP A 48 8.81 -15.12 27.13
N GLY A 49 9.67 -14.24 27.66
CA GLY A 49 10.92 -14.60 28.33
C GLY A 49 12.15 -14.56 27.42
N THR A 50 11.99 -14.06 26.19
CA THR A 50 13.07 -13.92 25.20
C THR A 50 13.95 -12.69 25.46
N LEU A 51 13.45 -11.67 26.17
CA LEU A 51 14.26 -10.54 26.64
C LEU A 51 14.76 -10.77 28.08
N PRO A 52 15.95 -10.26 28.45
CA PRO A 52 16.83 -9.39 27.65
C PRO A 52 17.54 -10.12 26.52
N LEU A 53 17.65 -9.47 25.35
CA LEU A 53 18.42 -10.00 24.22
C LEU A 53 19.89 -10.17 24.65
N ALA A 54 20.47 -11.32 24.33
CA ALA A 54 21.89 -11.55 24.55
C ALA A 54 22.70 -10.50 23.78
N LYS A 55 23.83 -10.04 24.35
CA LYS A 55 24.76 -9.07 23.73
C LYS A 55 25.33 -9.52 22.38
N SER A 56 25.09 -10.77 21.98
CA SER A 56 25.47 -11.37 20.69
C SER A 56 24.44 -11.13 19.57
N VAL A 57 23.24 -10.62 19.87
CA VAL A 57 22.20 -10.36 18.87
C VAL A 57 22.60 -9.14 18.02
N ARG A 58 22.90 -9.37 16.73
CA ARG A 58 23.37 -8.34 15.78
C ARG A 58 22.27 -7.68 14.98
N SER A 59 21.07 -8.26 14.93
CA SER A 59 19.97 -7.80 14.08
C SER A 59 18.62 -8.05 14.75
N VAL A 60 17.74 -7.05 14.73
CA VAL A 60 16.36 -7.09 15.25
C VAL A 60 15.40 -7.01 14.06
N ALA A 61 14.44 -7.93 14.00
CA ALA A 61 13.39 -7.91 12.99
C ALA A 61 12.13 -7.24 13.55
N LEU A 62 11.65 -6.19 12.90
CA LEU A 62 10.36 -5.56 13.21
C LEU A 62 9.28 -6.15 12.30
N ILE A 63 8.22 -6.71 12.90
CA ILE A 63 7.10 -7.33 12.18
C ILE A 63 5.84 -6.55 12.53
N GLY A 64 5.12 -6.08 11.51
CA GLY A 64 3.95 -5.22 11.68
C GLY A 64 2.75 -5.93 12.35
N PRO A 65 1.86 -5.16 13.01
CA PRO A 65 0.75 -5.69 13.82
C PRO A 65 -0.30 -6.45 13.00
N TRP A 66 -0.43 -6.16 11.71
CA TRP A 66 -1.41 -6.79 10.79
C TRP A 66 -1.06 -8.24 10.41
N MET A 67 0.07 -8.77 10.87
CA MET A 67 0.39 -10.21 10.73
C MET A 67 -0.38 -11.08 11.74
N MET A 68 -1.18 -10.46 12.62
CA MET A 68 -2.02 -11.14 13.60
C MET A 68 -3.49 -11.01 13.14
N GLY A 69 -4.00 -11.98 12.38
CA GLY A 69 -5.43 -12.02 12.06
C GLY A 69 -6.28 -12.07 13.33
N GLY A 70 -7.17 -11.10 13.52
CA GLY A 70 -8.17 -11.05 14.61
C GLY A 70 -9.31 -12.07 14.45
N GLY A 71 -9.01 -13.26 13.95
CA GLY A 71 -9.95 -14.37 13.79
C GLY A 71 -9.38 -15.65 14.42
N GLN A 72 -10.26 -16.62 14.68
CA GLN A 72 -9.99 -17.87 15.40
C GLN A 72 -8.93 -18.81 14.75
N VAL A 73 -8.25 -18.35 13.70
CA VAL A 73 -7.27 -19.09 12.90
C VAL A 73 -5.97 -18.30 12.61
N ASP A 74 -5.42 -17.51 13.53
CA ASP A 74 -4.10 -16.91 13.24
C ASP A 74 -3.20 -16.58 14.44
N SER A 75 -3.22 -17.42 15.48
CA SER A 75 -2.12 -17.44 16.45
C SER A 75 -1.17 -18.62 16.26
N SER A 76 -1.47 -19.59 15.39
CA SER A 76 -0.65 -20.80 15.17
C SER A 76 0.49 -20.60 14.17
N SER A 77 0.42 -19.55 13.34
CA SER A 77 1.50 -19.10 12.43
C SER A 77 2.69 -18.48 13.19
N LEU A 78 2.44 -18.01 14.42
CA LEU A 78 3.39 -17.29 15.28
C LEU A 78 3.59 -17.90 16.66
N LYS A 79 2.58 -18.55 17.26
CA LYS A 79 2.66 -19.15 18.60
C LYS A 79 2.68 -20.67 18.51
N SER A 80 3.65 -21.27 19.21
CA SER A 80 3.72 -22.69 19.60
C SER A 80 3.96 -23.74 18.51
N ASN A 81 3.79 -23.47 17.22
CA ASN A 81 4.06 -24.48 16.20
C ASN A 81 5.51 -24.39 15.71
N LYS A 82 6.22 -25.50 15.51
CA LYS A 82 7.60 -25.54 14.99
C LYS A 82 7.75 -25.01 13.53
N ASN A 83 6.74 -24.28 13.02
CA ASN A 83 6.51 -23.85 11.64
C ASN A 83 6.26 -22.33 11.53
N THR A 84 7.04 -21.49 12.21
CA THR A 84 6.84 -20.02 12.17
C THR A 84 7.79 -19.31 11.23
N ILE A 85 7.44 -18.06 10.90
CA ILE A 85 8.30 -17.10 10.20
C ILE A 85 9.55 -16.77 11.04
N ILE A 86 9.39 -16.66 12.36
CA ILE A 86 10.48 -16.31 13.29
C ILE A 86 11.49 -17.46 13.38
N THR A 87 11.03 -18.71 13.35
CA THR A 87 11.92 -19.89 13.35
C THR A 87 12.53 -20.20 11.98
N GLY A 88 12.30 -19.37 10.96
CA GLY A 88 12.91 -19.51 9.63
C GLY A 88 12.37 -20.68 8.79
N LYS A 89 11.37 -21.43 9.26
CA LYS A 89 10.78 -22.55 8.51
C LYS A 89 9.90 -22.07 7.36
N ARG A 90 9.38 -20.85 7.44
CA ARG A 90 8.73 -20.13 6.34
C ARG A 90 9.42 -18.76 6.20
N ALA A 91 9.62 -18.32 4.97
CA ALA A 91 10.17 -17.00 4.68
C ALA A 91 9.03 -15.96 4.55
N PRO A 92 9.19 -14.75 5.10
CA PRO A 92 8.23 -13.68 4.89
C PRO A 92 8.34 -13.17 3.45
N ALA A 93 7.18 -12.87 2.88
CA ALA A 93 7.05 -12.24 1.57
C ALA A 93 5.97 -11.16 1.56
N GLY A 94 5.49 -10.75 2.75
CA GLY A 94 4.49 -9.70 2.88
C GLY A 94 5.08 -8.32 2.60
N ARG A 95 4.25 -7.43 2.07
CA ARG A 95 4.55 -6.00 1.86
C ARG A 95 3.47 -5.16 2.52
N LEU A 96 3.81 -3.95 2.93
CA LEU A 96 2.85 -3.01 3.50
C LEU A 96 1.81 -2.60 2.45
N VAL A 97 0.54 -2.58 2.84
CA VAL A 97 -0.60 -2.14 2.01
C VAL A 97 -1.12 -0.76 2.40
N VAL A 98 -0.45 -0.11 3.36
CA VAL A 98 -0.70 1.27 3.79
C VAL A 98 0.65 1.94 4.04
N THR A 99 0.71 3.26 3.85
CA THR A 99 1.89 4.04 4.19
C THR A 99 1.97 4.24 5.70
N GLN A 100 3.13 4.02 6.29
CA GLN A 100 3.39 4.41 7.67
C GLN A 100 3.93 5.84 7.69
N TYR A 101 3.04 6.77 8.03
CA TYR A 101 3.35 8.19 8.15
C TYR A 101 4.12 8.51 9.42
N PRO A 102 4.94 9.57 9.43
CA PRO A 102 5.51 10.09 10.65
C PRO A 102 4.42 10.77 11.50
N ALA A 103 4.63 10.87 12.82
CA ALA A 103 3.58 11.23 13.77
C ALA A 103 2.96 12.62 13.48
N GLU A 104 3.78 13.56 13.01
CA GLU A 104 3.37 14.91 12.65
C GLU A 104 2.28 14.96 11.58
N TYR A 105 2.23 13.98 10.66
CA TYR A 105 1.23 13.92 9.58
C TYR A 105 -0.20 13.96 10.12
N ALA A 106 -0.46 13.28 11.24
CA ALA A 106 -1.79 13.20 11.86
C ALA A 106 -2.27 14.55 12.45
N THR A 107 -1.35 15.50 12.66
CA THR A 107 -1.63 16.82 13.26
C THR A 107 -1.51 17.97 12.27
N GLN A 108 -0.99 17.72 11.06
CA GLN A 108 -0.77 18.77 10.04
C GLN A 108 -2.05 19.27 9.38
N PHE A 109 -3.06 18.40 9.24
CA PHE A 109 -4.33 18.74 8.60
C PHE A 109 -5.50 17.94 9.23
N PRO A 110 -6.75 18.39 9.11
CA PRO A 110 -7.90 17.66 9.63
C PRO A 110 -8.09 16.33 8.89
N ALA A 111 -8.26 15.23 9.62
CA ALA A 111 -8.54 13.91 9.03
C ALA A 111 -9.89 13.85 8.26
N THR A 112 -10.74 14.88 8.39
CA THR A 112 -11.99 15.04 7.64
C THR A 112 -11.80 15.70 6.28
N ASP A 113 -10.60 16.21 5.97
CA ASP A 113 -10.28 16.70 4.63
C ASP A 113 -10.16 15.49 3.69
N MET A 114 -11.06 15.41 2.71
CA MET A 114 -11.11 14.31 1.74
C MET A 114 -10.27 14.61 0.48
N ASN A 115 -9.62 15.78 0.40
CA ASN A 115 -8.75 16.11 -0.72
C ASN A 115 -7.48 15.25 -0.68
N LEU A 116 -7.33 14.38 -1.68
CA LEU A 116 -6.13 13.53 -1.79
C LEU A 116 -4.91 14.30 -2.30
N ARG A 117 -5.13 15.30 -3.15
CA ARG A 117 -4.06 16.11 -3.76
C ARG A 117 -3.49 17.08 -2.72
N PRO A 118 -2.18 17.38 -2.76
CA PRO A 118 -1.58 18.34 -1.85
C PRO A 118 -2.17 19.74 -2.09
N LEU A 119 -2.62 20.37 -1.02
CA LEU A 119 -3.21 21.72 -1.05
C LEU A 119 -3.06 22.40 0.32
N GLY A 120 -2.44 23.58 0.35
CA GLY A 120 -2.23 24.32 1.60
C GLY A 120 -1.46 23.51 2.63
N ASN A 121 -2.08 23.24 3.79
CA ASN A 121 -1.48 22.45 4.88
C ASN A 121 -1.62 20.93 4.69
N ASN A 122 -2.38 20.46 3.69
CA ASN A 122 -2.50 19.04 3.38
C ASN A 122 -1.31 18.64 2.48
N PRO A 123 -0.37 17.80 2.97
CA PRO A 123 0.83 17.39 2.22
C PRO A 123 0.52 16.32 1.14
N GLY A 124 -0.74 16.08 0.84
CA GLY A 124 -1.21 15.01 -0.03
C GLY A 124 -1.38 13.69 0.73
N GLN A 125 -2.42 12.95 0.38
CA GLN A 125 -2.78 11.72 1.06
C GLN A 125 -2.43 10.49 0.24
N THR A 126 -2.16 9.36 0.91
CA THR A 126 -1.69 8.10 0.32
C THR A 126 -0.30 8.18 -0.31
N TYR A 127 0.25 7.03 -0.73
CA TYR A 127 1.53 6.97 -1.45
C TYR A 127 1.49 7.67 -2.82
N MET A 128 0.29 7.89 -3.38
CA MET A 128 0.12 8.51 -4.69
C MET A 128 0.41 10.01 -4.66
N TRP A 129 0.14 10.70 -3.54
CA TRP A 129 0.16 12.16 -3.49
C TRP A 129 0.98 12.75 -2.35
N TYR A 130 1.32 11.96 -1.33
CA TYR A 130 2.10 12.45 -0.20
C TYR A 130 3.46 12.99 -0.64
N THR A 131 3.74 14.25 -0.32
CA THR A 131 4.99 14.94 -0.68
C THR A 131 6.05 14.87 0.43
N GLY A 132 5.69 14.41 1.63
CA GLY A 132 6.63 14.20 2.72
C GLY A 132 7.37 12.87 2.63
N THR A 133 8.21 12.58 3.61
CA THR A 133 8.96 11.32 3.71
C THR A 133 8.23 10.36 4.65
N PRO A 134 7.79 9.17 4.19
CA PRO A 134 7.18 8.17 5.06
C PRO A 134 8.24 7.43 5.89
N VAL A 135 7.86 6.92 7.05
CA VAL A 135 8.73 6.04 7.88
C VAL A 135 8.92 4.70 7.17
N TYR A 136 7.81 4.13 6.69
CA TYR A 136 7.83 3.00 5.77
C TYR A 136 6.80 3.24 4.66
N GLU A 137 7.25 3.06 3.43
CA GLU A 137 6.44 3.27 2.25
C GLU A 137 5.39 2.16 2.06
N PHE A 138 4.26 2.51 1.43
CA PHE A 138 3.39 1.52 0.80
C PHE A 138 4.21 0.60 -0.12
N GLY A 139 4.01 -0.71 -0.02
CA GLY A 139 4.76 -1.72 -0.79
C GLY A 139 6.11 -2.11 -0.20
N HIS A 140 6.53 -1.52 0.93
CA HIS A 140 7.74 -1.92 1.62
C HIS A 140 7.60 -3.33 2.19
N GLY A 141 8.61 -4.17 1.98
CA GLY A 141 8.67 -5.52 2.51
C GLY A 141 10.05 -6.12 2.29
N LEU A 142 10.46 -6.99 3.21
CA LEU A 142 11.77 -7.65 3.19
C LEU A 142 11.58 -9.15 3.09
N PHE A 143 12.59 -9.82 2.54
CA PHE A 143 12.66 -11.26 2.40
C PHE A 143 13.87 -11.77 3.20
N TYR A 144 13.87 -13.06 3.57
CA TYR A 144 15.03 -13.72 4.17
C TYR A 144 16.13 -14.09 3.16
N THR A 145 15.90 -13.78 1.88
CA THR A 145 16.84 -14.03 0.79
C THR A 145 16.94 -12.78 -0.10
N THR A 146 17.95 -12.74 -0.95
CA THR A 146 18.13 -11.69 -1.93
C THR A 146 17.56 -12.14 -3.28
N PHE A 147 16.97 -11.21 -4.01
CA PHE A 147 16.45 -11.45 -5.35
C PHE A 147 17.10 -10.50 -6.35
N SER A 148 17.33 -10.99 -7.57
CA SER A 148 17.67 -10.19 -8.73
C SER A 148 16.53 -10.26 -9.74
N ALA A 149 16.13 -9.11 -10.28
CA ALA A 149 15.07 -9.00 -11.26
C ALA A 149 15.62 -8.45 -12.56
N SER A 150 15.25 -9.04 -13.69
CA SER A 150 15.62 -8.56 -15.02
C SER A 150 14.46 -8.67 -16.00
N LEU A 151 14.37 -7.70 -16.94
CA LEU A 151 13.39 -7.76 -18.02
C LEU A 151 13.64 -9.00 -18.89
N THR A 152 12.57 -9.72 -19.19
CA THR A 152 12.62 -10.86 -20.11
C THR A 152 11.69 -10.58 -21.27
N GLY A 153 12.25 -10.47 -22.48
CA GLY A 153 11.50 -10.09 -23.68
C GLY A 153 12.06 -8.82 -24.35
N THR A 154 13.33 -8.87 -24.78
CA THR A 154 13.96 -7.87 -25.67
C THR A 154 13.65 -8.15 -27.14
N GLY A 155 12.40 -8.51 -27.46
CA GLY A 155 11.94 -8.77 -28.82
C GLY A 155 10.80 -7.84 -29.18
N LYS A 156 11.10 -6.69 -29.78
CA LYS A 156 10.14 -5.72 -30.34
C LYS A 156 8.91 -5.45 -29.45
N ASN A 157 9.08 -5.25 -28.14
CA ASN A 157 7.99 -4.71 -27.34
C ASN A 157 7.65 -3.33 -27.92
N LYS A 158 6.47 -3.22 -28.52
CA LYS A 158 5.95 -1.96 -29.04
C LYS A 158 5.95 -0.98 -27.87
N THR A 159 6.86 -0.01 -27.87
CA THR A 159 6.99 0.98 -26.79
C THR A 159 6.13 2.21 -27.05
N SER A 160 5.33 2.20 -28.12
CA SER A 160 4.45 3.29 -28.51
C SER A 160 3.10 2.72 -28.97
N PHE A 161 2.03 3.10 -28.29
CA PHE A 161 0.68 2.63 -28.59
C PHE A 161 -0.18 3.83 -28.98
N ASN A 162 -0.97 3.71 -30.05
CA ASN A 162 -1.95 4.72 -30.42
C ASN A 162 -3.25 4.46 -29.64
N ILE A 163 -3.78 5.49 -28.97
CA ILE A 163 -4.97 5.38 -28.12
C ILE A 163 -6.20 4.93 -28.93
N GLN A 164 -6.38 5.44 -30.15
CA GLN A 164 -7.52 5.08 -30.98
C GLN A 164 -7.44 3.61 -31.43
N ASP A 165 -6.25 3.13 -31.77
CA ASP A 165 -6.03 1.71 -32.13
C ASP A 165 -6.30 0.78 -30.94
N LEU A 166 -5.99 1.21 -29.71
CA LEU A 166 -6.25 0.41 -28.51
C LEU A 166 -7.75 0.27 -28.23
N LEU A 167 -8.52 1.35 -28.42
CA LEU A 167 -9.95 1.38 -28.10
C LEU A 167 -10.87 0.79 -29.18
N THR A 168 -10.34 0.59 -30.39
CA THR A 168 -11.09 0.01 -31.53
C THR A 168 -10.83 -1.48 -31.73
N GLN A 169 -9.93 -2.07 -30.93
CA GLN A 169 -9.60 -3.48 -31.02
C GLN A 169 -10.76 -4.37 -30.55
N PRO A 170 -10.98 -5.52 -31.21
CA PRO A 170 -11.89 -6.54 -30.70
C PRO A 170 -11.45 -7.03 -29.31
N HIS A 171 -12.38 -7.11 -28.37
CA HIS A 171 -12.13 -7.48 -26.98
C HIS A 171 -12.90 -8.77 -26.58
N PRO A 172 -12.59 -9.93 -27.18
CA PRO A 172 -13.29 -11.17 -26.87
C PRO A 172 -13.05 -11.57 -25.41
N GLY A 173 -14.13 -11.92 -24.71
CA GLY A 173 -14.08 -12.34 -23.30
C GLY A 173 -14.05 -11.19 -22.28
N PHE A 174 -14.08 -9.93 -22.73
CA PHE A 174 -14.19 -8.76 -21.88
C PHE A 174 -15.47 -7.98 -22.21
N ALA A 175 -16.16 -7.51 -21.17
CA ALA A 175 -17.38 -6.74 -21.34
C ALA A 175 -17.09 -5.39 -22.02
N ASN A 176 -15.96 -4.79 -21.66
CA ASN A 176 -15.54 -3.50 -22.17
C ASN A 176 -14.08 -3.53 -22.62
N VAL A 177 -13.72 -2.66 -23.56
CA VAL A 177 -12.38 -2.59 -24.15
C VAL A 177 -11.31 -2.21 -23.12
N GLU A 178 -11.63 -1.40 -22.11
CA GLU A 178 -10.65 -0.94 -21.12
C GLU A 178 -10.07 -2.06 -20.24
N GLN A 179 -10.79 -3.18 -20.13
CA GLN A 179 -10.36 -4.36 -19.37
C GLN A 179 -9.26 -5.14 -20.10
N MET A 180 -9.07 -4.91 -21.41
CA MET A 180 -8.07 -5.61 -22.21
C MET A 180 -6.65 -5.26 -21.76
N PRO A 181 -5.78 -6.26 -21.56
CA PRO A 181 -4.36 -6.03 -21.41
C PRO A 181 -3.74 -5.62 -22.76
N PHE A 182 -3.13 -4.44 -22.81
CA PHE A 182 -2.43 -3.96 -24.02
C PHE A 182 -0.92 -4.19 -23.96
N LEU A 183 -0.39 -4.43 -22.76
CA LEU A 183 1.03 -4.60 -22.49
C LEU A 183 1.22 -5.62 -21.36
N ASN A 184 2.15 -6.55 -21.55
CA ASN A 184 2.55 -7.51 -20.52
C ASN A 184 3.90 -7.10 -19.93
N PHE A 185 3.94 -6.86 -18.62
CA PHE A 185 5.18 -6.60 -17.90
C PHE A 185 5.79 -7.94 -17.46
N THR A 186 6.75 -8.43 -18.24
CA THR A 186 7.39 -9.73 -18.03
C THR A 186 8.79 -9.57 -17.43
N VAL A 187 8.99 -10.15 -16.24
CA VAL A 187 10.27 -10.11 -15.52
C VAL A 187 10.70 -11.50 -15.08
N LYS A 188 12.00 -11.77 -15.20
CA LYS A 188 12.63 -12.94 -14.62
C LYS A 188 13.14 -12.57 -13.25
N ILE A 189 12.65 -13.28 -12.24
CA ILE A 189 13.06 -13.14 -10.85
C ILE A 189 13.95 -14.32 -10.50
N ALA A 190 15.17 -14.04 -10.07
CA ALA A 190 16.15 -15.02 -9.63
C ALA A 190 16.41 -14.88 -8.14
N ASN A 191 16.28 -15.96 -7.38
CA ASN A 191 16.69 -16.00 -5.98
C ASN A 191 18.22 -16.13 -5.93
N THR A 192 18.92 -15.10 -5.49
CA THR A 192 20.39 -15.07 -5.44
C THR A 192 20.93 -15.48 -4.07
N GLY A 193 20.08 -15.63 -3.06
CA GLY A 193 20.47 -16.02 -1.71
C GLY A 193 20.32 -17.52 -1.44
N LYS A 194 20.50 -17.87 -0.16
CA LYS A 194 20.61 -19.27 0.31
C LYS A 194 19.29 -19.86 0.82
N VAL A 195 18.26 -19.03 0.99
CA VAL A 195 16.99 -19.43 1.62
C VAL A 195 15.90 -19.46 0.55
N ALA A 196 15.12 -20.53 0.52
CA ALA A 196 13.94 -20.60 -0.35
C ALA A 196 12.87 -19.62 0.16
N SER A 197 12.33 -18.79 -0.73
CA SER A 197 11.32 -17.79 -0.37
C SER A 197 10.31 -17.61 -1.49
N ASP A 198 9.09 -17.23 -1.13
CA ASP A 198 8.15 -16.63 -2.07
C ASP A 198 8.65 -15.23 -2.45
N TYR A 199 8.18 -14.73 -3.59
CA TYR A 199 8.46 -13.37 -4.05
C TYR A 199 7.16 -12.64 -4.37
N THR A 200 6.96 -11.47 -3.77
CA THR A 200 5.83 -10.59 -4.07
C THR A 200 6.31 -9.37 -4.82
N ALA A 201 5.54 -9.00 -5.85
CA ALA A 201 5.84 -7.86 -6.68
C ALA A 201 4.63 -6.93 -6.78
N MET A 202 4.90 -5.64 -6.72
CA MET A 202 3.93 -4.57 -6.99
C MET A 202 4.43 -3.79 -8.20
N LEU A 203 3.60 -3.65 -9.23
CA LEU A 203 3.91 -2.89 -10.42
C LEU A 203 3.26 -1.51 -10.31
N PHE A 204 4.08 -0.48 -10.35
CA PHE A 204 3.63 0.90 -10.27
C PHE A 204 3.76 1.61 -11.61
N ALA A 205 2.81 2.48 -11.94
CA ALA A 205 2.89 3.40 -13.06
C ALA A 205 3.10 4.83 -12.58
N ASN A 206 3.85 5.63 -13.35
CA ASN A 206 3.93 7.08 -13.21
C ASN A 206 3.97 7.76 -14.59
N THR A 207 3.48 9.00 -14.67
CA THR A 207 3.41 9.75 -15.93
C THR A 207 3.34 11.26 -15.70
N THR A 208 3.70 12.04 -16.73
CA THR A 208 3.42 13.48 -16.84
C THR A 208 2.29 13.78 -17.83
N ALA A 209 1.60 12.76 -18.35
CA ALA A 209 0.47 12.92 -19.27
C ALA A 209 -0.81 13.33 -18.53
N GLY A 210 -1.62 14.21 -19.15
CA GLY A 210 -2.87 14.72 -18.59
C GLY A 210 -2.71 15.92 -17.66
N PRO A 211 -3.78 16.32 -16.94
CA PRO A 211 -3.77 17.54 -16.13
C PRO A 211 -2.88 17.42 -14.88
N ALA A 212 -2.29 18.55 -14.48
CA ALA A 212 -1.62 18.68 -13.20
C ALA A 212 -2.64 18.77 -12.04
N PRO A 213 -2.27 18.42 -10.79
CA PRO A 213 -1.00 17.85 -10.37
C PRO A 213 -0.85 16.37 -10.78
N TYR A 214 0.40 15.90 -10.87
CA TYR A 214 0.73 14.52 -11.23
C TYR A 214 0.91 13.66 -9.98
N PRO A 215 0.37 12.43 -9.96
CA PRO A 215 0.63 11.50 -8.86
C PRO A 215 2.09 11.04 -8.91
N ASN A 216 2.68 10.79 -7.74
CA ASN A 216 4.01 10.22 -7.58
C ASN A 216 4.15 8.89 -8.34
N LYS A 217 3.20 7.99 -8.07
CA LYS A 217 3.01 6.68 -8.70
C LYS A 217 1.66 6.09 -8.27
N TRP A 218 1.09 5.18 -9.05
CA TRP A 218 -0.09 4.40 -8.65
C TRP A 218 0.08 2.91 -9.00
N LEU A 219 -0.65 2.03 -8.32
CA LEU A 219 -0.50 0.58 -8.49
C LEU A 219 -1.33 0.14 -9.71
N VAL A 220 -0.70 -0.56 -10.65
CA VAL A 220 -1.38 -1.11 -11.84
C VAL A 220 -1.61 -2.61 -11.78
N GLY A 221 -0.81 -3.31 -10.97
CA GLY A 221 -0.93 -4.75 -10.80
C GLY A 221 0.00 -5.26 -9.72
N PHE A 222 -0.25 -6.48 -9.27
CA PHE A 222 0.60 -7.18 -8.32
C PHE A 222 0.52 -8.67 -8.60
N ASP A 223 1.58 -9.39 -8.24
CA ASP A 223 1.59 -10.85 -8.33
C ASP A 223 2.51 -11.45 -7.25
N ARG A 224 2.33 -12.73 -6.97
CA ARG A 224 3.10 -13.50 -6.01
C ARG A 224 3.58 -14.80 -6.63
N LEU A 225 4.90 -14.94 -6.78
CA LEU A 225 5.51 -16.19 -7.14
C LEU A 225 5.62 -17.11 -5.93
N SER A 226 5.11 -18.32 -6.11
CA SER A 226 5.29 -19.42 -5.17
C SER A 226 6.75 -19.87 -5.12
N ARG A 227 7.25 -20.06 -3.90
CA ARG A 227 8.50 -20.67 -3.46
C ARG A 227 9.58 -20.81 -4.54
N LEU A 228 10.48 -19.83 -4.61
CA LEU A 228 11.72 -19.91 -5.37
C LEU A 228 12.81 -20.53 -4.48
N GLY A 229 13.34 -21.68 -4.90
CA GLY A 229 14.53 -22.27 -4.28
C GLY A 229 15.79 -21.40 -4.45
N PRO A 230 16.84 -21.63 -3.66
CA PRO A 230 18.13 -20.94 -3.82
C PRO A 230 18.64 -21.08 -5.25
N HIS A 231 19.14 -19.99 -5.84
CA HIS A 231 19.67 -19.93 -7.22
C HIS A 231 18.68 -20.31 -8.34
N SER A 232 17.40 -20.53 -8.01
CA SER A 232 16.36 -20.76 -9.00
C SER A 232 15.82 -19.45 -9.56
N SER A 233 15.30 -19.52 -10.78
CA SER A 233 14.65 -18.39 -11.45
C SER A 233 13.27 -18.76 -11.93
N LYS A 234 12.35 -17.80 -11.87
CA LYS A 234 11.00 -17.94 -12.42
C LYS A 234 10.57 -16.64 -13.09
N THR A 235 9.83 -16.76 -14.19
CA THR A 235 9.27 -15.61 -14.90
C THR A 235 7.92 -15.26 -14.31
N MET A 236 7.71 -13.97 -14.07
CA MET A 236 6.44 -13.37 -13.67
C MET A 236 5.96 -12.48 -14.81
N THR A 237 4.66 -12.53 -15.08
CA THR A 237 4.02 -11.68 -16.09
C THR A 237 2.84 -10.98 -15.45
N ILE A 238 2.89 -9.64 -15.38
CA ILE A 238 1.81 -8.81 -14.89
C ILE A 238 1.14 -8.14 -16.10
N PRO A 239 -0.12 -8.49 -16.44
CA PRO A 239 -0.84 -7.82 -17.51
C PRO A 239 -1.21 -6.39 -17.09
N VAL A 240 -0.96 -5.42 -17.96
CA VAL A 240 -1.31 -4.01 -17.78
C VAL A 240 -2.52 -3.71 -18.67
N THR A 241 -3.64 -3.44 -18.03
CA THR A 241 -4.90 -3.11 -18.71
C THR A 241 -4.95 -1.65 -19.10
N ILE A 242 -5.73 -1.32 -20.13
CA ILE A 242 -5.95 0.06 -20.56
C ILE A 242 -6.51 0.89 -19.39
N ASP A 243 -7.44 0.31 -18.63
CA ASP A 243 -8.07 0.91 -17.49
C ASP A 243 -7.10 1.32 -16.37
N SER A 244 -6.07 0.48 -16.15
CA SER A 244 -5.09 0.67 -15.07
C SER A 244 -4.19 1.88 -15.27
N VAL A 245 -4.04 2.38 -16.50
CA VAL A 245 -3.18 3.53 -16.83
C VAL A 245 -3.97 4.81 -17.11
N ALA A 246 -5.30 4.72 -17.19
CA ALA A 246 -6.17 5.87 -17.37
C ALA A 246 -6.18 6.77 -16.13
N ARG A 247 -6.30 8.08 -16.35
CA ARG A 247 -6.43 9.10 -15.30
C ARG A 247 -7.84 9.66 -15.27
N THR A 248 -8.14 10.49 -14.28
CA THR A 248 -9.44 11.12 -14.13
C THR A 248 -9.34 12.62 -14.39
N ASP A 249 -10.27 13.16 -15.17
CA ASP A 249 -10.41 14.60 -15.41
C ASP A 249 -11.14 15.31 -14.26
N GLU A 250 -11.36 16.62 -14.38
CA GLU A 250 -12.04 17.42 -13.34
C GLU A 250 -13.54 17.09 -13.23
N ALA A 251 -14.15 16.58 -14.29
CA ALA A 251 -15.56 16.19 -14.32
C ALA A 251 -15.78 14.75 -13.81
N GLY A 252 -14.72 14.03 -13.44
CA GLY A 252 -14.78 12.65 -12.96
C GLY A 252 -14.68 11.59 -14.06
N ASN A 253 -14.57 11.99 -15.34
CA ASN A 253 -14.44 11.04 -16.44
C ASN A 253 -13.09 10.33 -16.37
N ARG A 254 -13.06 9.06 -16.76
CA ARG A 254 -11.80 8.32 -16.93
C ARG A 254 -11.31 8.50 -18.35
N VAL A 255 -10.09 9.00 -18.47
CA VAL A 255 -9.49 9.47 -19.73
C VAL A 255 -8.10 8.88 -19.90
N LEU A 256 -7.82 8.37 -21.10
CA LEU A 256 -6.47 8.06 -21.55
C LEU A 256 -5.85 9.31 -22.14
N TYR A 257 -4.71 9.72 -21.60
CA TYR A 257 -3.97 10.87 -22.08
C TYR A 257 -2.76 10.42 -22.91
N PRO A 258 -2.49 11.07 -24.05
CA PRO A 258 -1.25 10.84 -24.78
C PRO A 258 -0.06 11.39 -23.97
N GLY A 259 1.06 10.68 -23.99
CA GLY A 259 2.28 11.07 -23.29
C GLY A 259 3.19 9.90 -22.93
N LYS A 260 4.16 10.17 -22.06
CA LYS A 260 5.18 9.19 -21.65
C LYS A 260 4.79 8.56 -20.31
N TYR A 261 4.86 7.25 -20.24
CA TYR A 261 4.54 6.46 -19.06
C TYR A 261 5.74 5.58 -18.69
N GLU A 262 5.95 5.38 -17.41
CA GLU A 262 6.92 4.43 -16.90
C GLU A 262 6.23 3.43 -15.97
N LEU A 263 6.58 2.15 -16.12
CA LEU A 263 6.23 1.06 -15.22
C LEU A 263 7.46 0.68 -14.42
N ALA A 264 7.34 0.64 -13.10
CA ALA A 264 8.42 0.30 -12.19
C ALA A 264 8.03 -0.85 -11.27
N LEU A 265 8.94 -1.82 -11.15
CA LEU A 265 8.81 -2.95 -10.24
C LEU A 265 9.22 -2.55 -8.82
N ASN A 266 8.26 -2.69 -7.89
CA ASN A 266 8.37 -2.34 -6.47
C ASN A 266 8.84 -0.88 -6.23
N ASN A 267 9.15 -0.56 -4.98
CA ASN A 267 9.56 0.79 -4.60
C ASN A 267 11.00 1.10 -5.02
N GLU A 268 11.87 0.09 -4.99
CA GLU A 268 13.26 0.17 -5.41
C GLU A 268 13.43 0.41 -6.92
N ARG A 269 12.35 0.34 -7.70
CA ARG A 269 12.35 0.47 -9.17
C ARG A 269 13.38 -0.47 -9.82
N SER A 270 13.49 -1.70 -9.31
CA SER A 270 14.54 -2.66 -9.72
C SER A 270 14.53 -2.95 -11.22
N VAL A 271 13.35 -2.84 -11.83
CA VAL A 271 13.13 -2.93 -13.27
C VAL A 271 12.18 -1.82 -13.68
N VAL A 272 12.55 -1.08 -14.75
CA VAL A 272 11.72 -0.01 -15.32
C VAL A 272 11.47 -0.29 -16.80
N LEU A 273 10.20 -0.22 -17.21
CA LEU A 273 9.76 -0.31 -18.59
C LEU A 273 9.05 0.98 -18.99
N ARG A 274 9.51 1.62 -20.06
CA ARG A 274 8.95 2.87 -20.57
C ARG A 274 8.10 2.61 -21.80
N PHE A 275 6.95 3.28 -21.88
CA PHE A 275 6.10 3.27 -23.07
C PHE A 275 5.46 4.64 -23.29
N GLY A 276 5.03 4.90 -24.52
CA GLY A 276 4.33 6.12 -24.92
C GLY A 276 2.92 5.80 -25.39
N LEU A 277 1.97 6.65 -25.00
CA LEU A 277 0.65 6.70 -25.60
C LEU A 277 0.63 7.87 -26.60
N THR A 278 0.19 7.60 -27.82
CA THR A 278 0.11 8.56 -28.92
C THR A 278 -1.33 8.68 -29.43
N GLY A 279 -1.60 9.66 -30.27
CA GLY A 279 -2.94 9.96 -30.76
C GLY A 279 -3.65 11.00 -29.89
N ARG A 280 -4.97 11.00 -29.94
CA ARG A 280 -5.82 11.95 -29.18
C ARG A 280 -6.23 11.36 -27.85
N GLU A 281 -6.50 12.20 -26.86
CA GLU A 281 -7.11 11.76 -25.62
C GLU A 281 -8.48 11.11 -25.88
N ALA A 282 -8.84 10.14 -25.05
CA ALA A 282 -10.08 9.40 -25.20
C ALA A 282 -10.70 9.08 -23.84
N VAL A 283 -11.99 9.36 -23.73
CA VAL A 283 -12.80 9.04 -22.55
C VAL A 283 -13.19 7.56 -22.61
N ILE A 284 -12.73 6.77 -21.65
CA ILE A 284 -13.07 5.34 -21.53
C ILE A 284 -14.29 5.12 -20.63
N PHE A 285 -14.55 6.06 -19.71
CA PHE A 285 -15.73 6.04 -18.85
C PHE A 285 -16.21 7.46 -18.62
N ARG A 286 -17.50 7.71 -18.92
CA ARG A 286 -18.15 9.00 -18.67
C ARG A 286 -18.77 9.00 -17.28
N TRP A 287 -18.40 9.99 -16.48
CA TRP A 287 -19.00 10.17 -15.17
C TRP A 287 -20.39 10.80 -15.33
N PRO A 288 -21.45 10.24 -14.74
CA PRO A 288 -22.77 10.84 -14.78
C PRO A 288 -22.76 12.18 -14.04
N VAL A 289 -23.42 13.18 -14.61
CA VAL A 289 -23.65 14.45 -13.91
C VAL A 289 -24.74 14.26 -12.85
N GLU A 290 -24.55 14.87 -11.68
CA GLU A 290 -25.59 14.93 -10.68
C GLU A 290 -26.65 15.94 -11.13
N GLU A 291 -27.75 15.47 -11.69
CA GLU A 291 -28.93 16.31 -11.92
C GLU A 291 -29.57 16.58 -10.55
N GLN A 292 -29.34 17.78 -10.00
CA GLN A 292 -30.07 18.22 -8.81
C GLN A 292 -31.57 18.23 -9.12
N GLN A 293 -32.33 17.33 -8.49
CA GLN A 293 -33.79 17.21 -8.61
C GLN A 293 -34.55 18.38 -7.94
N ILE A 294 -33.87 19.48 -7.59
CA ILE A 294 -34.51 20.66 -7.00
C ILE A 294 -34.59 21.72 -8.08
N SER A 295 -35.78 21.87 -8.67
CA SER A 295 -36.16 23.06 -9.42
C SER A 295 -35.84 24.29 -8.59
N SER A 296 -35.00 25.19 -9.10
CA SER A 296 -34.84 26.54 -8.56
C SER A 296 -36.21 27.22 -8.57
N ALA A 297 -36.85 27.27 -7.40
CA ALA A 297 -38.07 28.02 -7.15
C ALA A 297 -37.75 29.51 -6.96
#